data_AF-A0A7C3Z7S4-F1
#
_entry.id   AF-A0A7C3Z7S4-F1
#
_cell.length_a   1.000
_cell.length_b   1.000
_cell.length_c   1.000
_cell.angle_alpha   90.00
_cell.angle_beta   90.00
_cell.angle_gamma   90.00
#
_symmetry.space_group_name_H-M   'P 1'
#
loop_
_entity.id
_entity.type
_entity.pdbx_description
1 polymer ?
#
loop_
_entity_poly.entity_id
_entity_poly.type
_entity_poly.pdbx_seq_one_letter_code
_entity_poly.pdbx_strand_id
1 'polypeptide(L)'
;MEDKMQSQIAELLTELVRHESEIVSLKKATGETKVTAKETGLKTYTVKTGDTLLKISKKYGVAKKKIMEANNMKSETIRTGQKLIIP
;
A
#
# COMPACT_ATOMS: atom_id res chain seq x y z
N MET A 1 -31.43 -25.42 3.71
CA MET A 1 -31.14 -24.05 4.21
C MET A 1 -29.66 -23.70 4.03
N GLU A 2 -28.74 -24.65 4.21
CA GLU A 2 -27.30 -24.45 4.01
C GLU A 2 -26.92 -24.03 2.58
N ASP A 3 -27.57 -24.57 1.54
CA ASP A 3 -27.32 -24.17 0.15
C ASP A 3 -27.56 -22.68 -0.11
N LYS A 4 -28.59 -22.10 0.51
CA LYS A 4 -28.91 -20.67 0.34
C LYS A 4 -27.89 -19.78 1.06
N MET A 5 -27.33 -20.26 2.18
CA MET A 5 -26.29 -19.55 2.93
C MET A 5 -24.92 -19.66 2.23
N GLN A 6 -24.60 -20.82 1.65
CA GLN A 6 -23.39 -21.04 0.85
C GLN A 6 -23.42 -20.22 -0.45
N SER A 7 -24.57 -20.09 -1.10
CA SER A 7 -24.72 -19.24 -2.29
C SER A 7 -24.53 -17.75 -1.98
N GLN A 8 -25.04 -17.26 -0.84
CA GLN A 8 -24.82 -15.87 -0.43
C GLN A 8 -23.37 -15.59 -0.03
N ILE A 9 -22.67 -16.57 0.57
CA ILE A 9 -21.25 -16.45 0.88
C ILE A 9 -20.41 -16.44 -0.40
N ALA A 10 -20.73 -17.28 -1.38
CA ALA A 10 -20.03 -17.32 -2.67
C ALA A 10 -20.22 -16.02 -3.47
N GLU A 11 -21.41 -15.42 -3.42
CA GLU A 11 -21.72 -14.15 -4.10
C GLU A 11 -20.98 -12.97 -3.43
N LEU A 12 -20.95 -12.92 -2.09
CA LEU A 12 -20.20 -11.90 -1.34
C LEU A 12 -18.68 -12.01 -1.55
N LEU A 13 -18.15 -13.23 -1.64
CA LEU A 13 -16.73 -13.47 -1.94
C LEU A 13 -16.39 -13.09 -3.39
N THR A 14 -17.31 -13.28 -4.33
CA THR A 14 -17.12 -12.88 -5.73
C THR A 14 -17.14 -11.35 -5.89
N GLU A 15 -17.99 -10.63 -5.15
CA GLU A 15 -17.96 -9.16 -5.13
C GLU A 15 -16.65 -8.59 -4.55
N LEU A 16 -16.08 -9.23 -3.52
CA LEU A 16 -14.79 -8.84 -2.95
C LEU A 16 -13.63 -8.99 -3.93
N VAL A 17 -13.64 -10.05 -4.76
CA VAL A 17 -12.62 -10.25 -5.81
C VAL A 17 -12.80 -9.26 -6.97
N ARG A 18 -14.04 -8.83 -7.26
CA ARG A 18 -14.33 -7.88 -8.34
C ARG A 18 -13.88 -6.44 -8.01
N HIS A 19 -13.87 -6.07 -6.72
CA HIS A 19 -13.53 -4.72 -6.26
C HIS A 19 -12.04 -4.38 -6.22
N GLU A 20 -11.12 -5.35 -6.36
CA GLU A 20 -9.68 -5.05 -6.50
C GLU A 20 -9.33 -4.43 -7.87
N SER A 21 -10.25 -4.50 -8.85
CA SER A 21 -10.01 -4.05 -10.22
C SER A 21 -10.39 -2.59 -10.52
N GLU A 22 -11.14 -1.92 -9.64
CA GLU A 22 -11.60 -0.52 -9.87
C GLU A 22 -10.57 0.56 -9.54
N ILE A 23 -9.42 0.23 -8.94
CA ILE A 23 -8.37 1.22 -8.61
C ILE A 23 -7.50 1.58 -9.83
N VAL A 24 -7.83 1.09 -11.04
CA VAL A 24 -7.03 1.32 -12.25
C VAL A 24 -7.45 2.57 -13.05
N SER A 25 -8.60 3.20 -12.77
CA SER A 25 -9.20 4.17 -13.70
C SER A 25 -9.11 5.67 -13.32
N LEU A 26 -8.55 6.08 -12.19
CA LEU A 26 -8.39 7.52 -11.86
C LEU A 26 -7.02 8.07 -12.25
N LYS A 27 -6.68 7.94 -13.54
CA LYS A 27 -5.36 8.27 -14.11
C LYS A 27 -5.36 9.40 -15.14
N LYS A 28 -6.33 10.32 -15.11
CA LYS A 28 -6.38 11.40 -16.08
C LYS A 28 -6.65 12.75 -15.43
N ALA A 29 -5.70 13.66 -15.64
CA ALA A 29 -5.66 15.06 -15.22
C ALA A 29 -5.05 15.37 -13.84
N THR A 30 -3.78 15.01 -13.63
CA THR A 30 -2.72 15.91 -13.09
C THR A 30 -1.39 15.12 -12.95
N GLY A 31 -0.39 15.50 -13.74
CA GLY A 31 1.05 15.19 -13.56
C GLY A 31 1.47 13.77 -13.13
N GLU A 32 1.62 12.88 -14.12
CA GLU A 32 2.48 11.68 -14.12
C GLU A 32 2.64 10.92 -12.79
N THR A 33 1.83 9.87 -12.55
CA THR A 33 2.29 8.73 -11.74
C THR A 33 1.72 7.43 -12.29
N LYS A 34 2.60 6.60 -12.85
CA LYS A 34 2.31 5.24 -13.31
C LYS A 34 2.03 4.35 -12.09
N VAL A 35 0.79 4.36 -11.60
CA VAL A 35 0.30 3.30 -10.70
C VAL A 35 0.02 2.05 -11.53
N THR A 36 0.96 1.11 -11.46
CA THR A 36 0.75 -0.32 -11.73
C THR A 36 0.35 -0.94 -10.40
N ALA A 37 -0.77 -1.69 -10.39
CA ALA A 37 -1.25 -2.45 -9.24
C ALA A 37 -0.08 -3.27 -8.67
N LYS A 38 0.40 -2.86 -7.50
CA LYS A 38 1.52 -3.48 -6.81
C LYS A 38 0.90 -4.33 -5.73
N GLU A 39 1.17 -5.63 -5.82
CA GLU A 39 0.85 -6.66 -4.83
C GLU A 39 0.93 -6.07 -3.41
N THR A 40 -0.17 -6.19 -2.66
CA THR A 40 -0.41 -5.68 -1.31
C THR A 40 0.40 -6.43 -0.25
N GLY A 41 1.66 -6.74 -0.55
CA GLY A 41 2.61 -7.26 0.42
C GLY A 41 3.19 -6.12 1.23
N LEU A 42 2.80 -6.01 2.50
CA LEU A 42 3.48 -5.15 3.47
C LEU A 42 4.97 -5.52 3.53
N LYS A 43 5.86 -4.60 3.18
CA LYS A 43 7.31 -4.82 3.22
C LYS A 43 7.90 -4.13 4.44
N THR A 44 8.72 -4.83 5.20
CA THR A 44 9.46 -4.23 6.32
C THR A 44 10.86 -3.84 5.87
N TYR A 45 11.27 -2.62 6.15
CA TYR A 45 12.60 -2.09 5.85
C TYR A 45 13.31 -1.63 7.12
N THR A 46 14.55 -2.07 7.32
CA THR A 46 15.43 -1.55 8.38
C THR A 46 16.28 -0.41 7.83
N VAL A 47 16.12 0.78 8.40
CA VAL A 47 16.85 2.00 8.01
C VAL A 47 18.34 1.81 8.23
N LYS A 48 19.14 2.13 7.21
CA LYS A 48 20.61 2.06 7.25
C LYS A 48 21.22 3.45 7.39
N THR A 49 22.50 3.51 7.77
CA THR A 49 23.24 4.77 7.85
C THR A 49 23.23 5.50 6.52
N GLY A 50 22.83 6.78 6.54
CA GLY A 50 22.72 7.62 5.34
C GLY A 50 21.40 7.49 4.56
N ASP A 51 20.46 6.66 5.04
CA ASP A 51 19.09 6.63 4.50
C ASP A 51 18.31 7.85 4.97
N THR A 52 17.42 8.31 4.09
CA THR A 52 16.41 9.31 4.41
C THR A 52 15.05 8.79 3.98
N LEU A 53 13.98 9.29 4.59
CA LEU A 53 12.62 8.89 4.23
C LEU A 53 12.35 9.14 2.74
N LEU A 54 12.94 10.20 2.17
CA LEU A 54 12.90 10.49 0.74
C LEU A 54 13.56 9.42 -0.13
N LYS A 55 14.76 8.94 0.24
CA LYS A 55 15.45 7.87 -0.51
C LYS A 55 14.66 6.57 -0.45
N ILE A 56 14.13 6.23 0.72
CA ILE A 56 13.31 5.02 0.92
C ILE A 56 12.02 5.13 0.09
N SER A 57 11.31 6.26 0.18
CA SER A 57 10.12 6.57 -0.61
C SER A 57 10.35 6.37 -2.11
N LYS A 58 11.42 6.95 -2.66
CA LYS A 58 11.78 6.79 -4.09
C LYS A 58 12.13 5.35 -4.44
N LYS A 59 12.89 4.66 -3.59
CA LYS A 59 13.29 3.27 -3.79
C LYS A 59 12.10 2.33 -3.90
N TYR A 60 11.05 2.55 -3.11
CA TYR A 60 9.86 1.69 -3.11
C TYR A 60 8.72 2.21 -3.99
N GLY A 61 8.82 3.43 -4.53
CA GLY A 61 7.75 4.09 -5.28
C GLY A 61 6.54 4.45 -4.43
N VAL A 62 6.74 4.66 -3.12
CA VAL A 62 5.67 4.94 -2.15
C VAL A 62 5.85 6.34 -1.62
N ALA A 63 4.78 7.13 -1.51
CA ALA A 63 4.86 8.48 -0.96
C ALA A 63 5.34 8.46 0.50
N LYS A 64 6.22 9.41 0.88
CA LYS A 64 6.69 9.58 2.27
C LYS A 64 5.55 9.57 3.27
N LYS A 65 4.46 10.29 2.95
CA LYS A 65 3.26 10.40 3.79
C LYS A 65 2.63 9.03 4.07
N LYS A 66 2.52 8.15 3.06
CA LYS A 66 1.98 6.79 3.25
C LYS A 66 2.88 5.93 4.14
N ILE A 67 4.20 6.06 4.00
CA ILE A 67 5.15 5.39 4.89
C ILE A 67 4.95 5.91 6.33
N MET A 68 4.80 7.22 6.51
CA MET A 68 4.56 7.80 7.84
C MET A 68 3.25 7.33 8.45
N GLU A 69 2.16 7.34 7.67
CA GLU A 69 0.84 6.84 8.09
C GLU A 69 0.91 5.36 8.50
N ALA A 70 1.55 4.51 7.69
CA ALA A 70 1.73 3.09 7.99
C ALA A 70 2.56 2.83 9.26
N ASN A 71 3.39 3.79 9.67
CA ASN A 71 4.27 3.68 10.85
C ASN A 71 3.86 4.62 12.00
N ASN A 72 2.68 5.26 11.92
CA ASN A 72 2.20 6.24 12.90
C ASN A 72 3.22 7.35 13.23
N MET A 73 4.01 7.78 12.24
CA MET A 73 5.06 8.77 12.40
C MET A 73 4.53 10.19 12.27
N LYS A 74 4.91 11.07 13.20
CA LYS A 74 4.55 12.50 13.19
C LYS A 74 5.55 13.39 12.44
N SER A 75 6.76 12.88 12.20
CA SER A 75 7.83 13.62 11.50
C SER A 75 8.53 12.72 10.49
N GLU A 76 9.22 13.33 9.52
CA GLU A 76 9.99 12.62 8.50
C GLU A 76 11.33 12.06 9.02
N THR A 77 11.64 12.32 10.30
CA THR A 77 12.90 11.93 10.92
C THR A 77 12.91 10.42 11.17
N ILE A 78 13.89 9.75 10.57
CA ILE A 78 14.14 8.32 10.76
C ILE A 78 15.49 8.11 11.41
N ARG A 79 15.62 7.05 12.20
CA ARG A 79 16.87 6.66 12.87
C ARG A 79 17.44 5.40 12.24
N THR A 80 18.75 5.27 12.22
CA THR A 80 19.42 4.03 11.81
C THR A 80 18.96 2.86 12.69
N GLY A 81 18.73 1.70 12.09
CA GLY A 81 18.16 0.53 12.75
C GLY A 81 16.64 0.56 12.95
N GLN A 82 15.97 1.67 12.67
CA GLN A 82 14.51 1.76 12.74
C GLN A 82 13.87 0.84 11.69
N LYS A 83 12.87 0.06 12.11
CA LYS A 83 12.04 -0.73 11.20
C LYS A 83 10.89 0.14 10.70
N LEU A 84 10.68 0.16 9.39
CA LEU A 84 9.60 0.87 8.71
C LEU A 84 8.76 -0.10 7.90
N ILE A 85 7.45 0.00 8.07
CA ILE A 85 6.44 -0.64 7.23
C ILE A 85 6.29 0.18 5.96
N ILE A 86 6.49 -0.48 4.82
CA ILE A 86 6.31 0.09 3.49
C ILE A 86 5.06 -0.56 2.89
N PRO A 87 3.97 0.21 2.72
CA PRO A 87 2.73 -0.26 2.12
C PRO A 87 2.83 -0.42 0.59
#